data_AF-A0AAW2C8X0-F1
#
_entry.id   AF-A0AAW2C8X0-F1
#
_cell.length_a   1.000
_cell.length_b   1.000
_cell.length_c   1.000
_cell.angle_alpha   90.00
_cell.angle_beta   90.00
_cell.angle_gamma   90.00
#
_symmetry.space_group_name_H-M   'P 1'
#
loop_
_entity.id
_entity.type
_entity.pdbx_description
1 polymer ?
#
loop_
_entity_poly.entity_id
_entity_poly.type
_entity_poly.pdbx_seq_one_letter_code
_entity_poly.pdbx_strand_id
1 'polypeptide(L)'
;MTIKQAFSKPIELSDDIVPFVLPFEHHTVKHYGKNSFTWLGPIPRVNIMSPEQIKDVFTKIGDFQKPTPNPLVRLLVMGVVNYEGEKWAKYRKIINPAFHMEKLKLMYYISYLFKSIWNQ
;
A
#
# COMPACT_ATOMS: atom_id res chain seq x y z
N MET A 1 -11.89 -19.20 1.59
CA MET A 1 -13.24 -18.62 1.74
C MET A 1 -13.68 -18.14 0.36
N THR A 2 -14.89 -18.47 -0.10
CA THR A 2 -15.38 -17.96 -1.40
C THR A 2 -15.81 -16.49 -1.27
N ILE A 3 -15.71 -15.70 -2.33
CA ILE A 3 -16.04 -14.26 -2.35
C ILE A 3 -17.46 -14.01 -1.77
N LYS A 4 -18.44 -14.85 -2.14
CA LYS A 4 -19.82 -14.76 -1.63
C LYS A 4 -19.93 -15.00 -0.12
N GLN A 5 -19.15 -15.93 0.43
CA GLN A 5 -19.15 -16.20 1.87
C GLN A 5 -18.48 -15.06 2.65
N ALA A 6 -17.44 -14.43 2.08
CA ALA A 6 -16.81 -13.26 2.67
C ALA A 6 -17.83 -12.11 2.82
N PHE A 7 -18.52 -11.71 1.75
CA PHE A 7 -19.48 -10.60 1.80
C PHE A 7 -20.82 -10.88 2.52
N SER A 8 -20.97 -12.04 3.18
CA SER A 8 -22.21 -12.41 3.87
C SER A 8 -22.42 -11.71 5.22
N LYS A 9 -21.36 -11.17 5.82
CA LYS A 9 -21.41 -10.45 7.10
C LYS A 9 -20.69 -9.10 6.97
N PRO A 10 -21.16 -8.04 7.66
CA PRO A 10 -20.41 -6.80 7.78
C PRO A 10 -19.08 -7.05 8.49
N ILE A 11 -18.02 -6.36 8.05
CA ILE A 11 -16.70 -6.41 8.67
C ILE A 11 -16.65 -5.32 9.75
N GLU A 12 -16.31 -5.70 10.97
CA GLU A 12 -16.04 -4.75 12.05
C GLU A 12 -14.63 -4.17 11.96
N LEU A 13 -14.39 -3.00 12.54
CA LEU A 13 -13.08 -2.35 12.47
C LEU A 13 -11.95 -3.18 13.11
N SER A 14 -12.29 -4.05 14.06
CA SER A 14 -11.37 -4.95 14.76
C SER A 14 -11.15 -6.29 14.06
N ASP A 15 -11.90 -6.61 13.02
CA ASP A 15 -11.82 -7.90 12.36
C ASP A 15 -10.53 -8.04 11.53
N ASP A 16 -10.05 -9.28 11.39
CA ASP A 16 -8.99 -9.58 10.43
C ASP A 16 -9.51 -9.37 9.01
N ILE A 17 -9.07 -8.28 8.39
CA ILE A 17 -9.45 -7.90 7.04
C ILE A 17 -8.67 -8.65 5.95
N VAL A 18 -7.57 -9.33 6.29
CA VAL A 18 -6.65 -9.92 5.31
C VAL A 18 -7.35 -10.96 4.41
N PRO A 19 -8.18 -11.88 4.93
CA PRO A 19 -8.92 -12.82 4.09
C PRO A 19 -9.90 -12.16 3.11
N PHE A 20 -10.29 -10.91 3.37
CA PHE A 20 -11.24 -10.14 2.56
C PHE A 20 -10.54 -9.30 1.50
N VAL A 21 -9.50 -8.57 1.90
CA VAL A 21 -8.82 -7.62 1.01
C VAL A 21 -7.84 -8.34 0.10
N LEU A 22 -7.19 -9.40 0.59
CA LEU A 22 -6.17 -10.17 -0.12
C LEU A 22 -6.44 -11.69 -0.01
N PRO A 23 -7.61 -12.15 -0.50
CA PRO A 23 -8.04 -13.55 -0.32
C PRO A 23 -7.08 -14.55 -0.98
N PHE A 24 -6.49 -14.17 -2.12
CA PHE A 24 -5.60 -15.02 -2.90
C PHE A 24 -4.23 -15.17 -2.22
N GLU A 25 -3.66 -14.08 -1.73
CA GLU A 25 -2.42 -14.06 -0.97
C GLU A 25 -2.60 -14.79 0.36
N HIS A 26 -3.70 -14.54 1.07
CA HIS A 26 -4.02 -15.24 2.32
C HIS A 26 -4.09 -16.76 2.12
N HIS A 27 -4.78 -17.22 1.07
CA HIS A 27 -4.84 -18.63 0.71
C HIS A 27 -3.44 -19.18 0.38
N THR A 28 -2.67 -18.49 -0.44
CA THR A 28 -1.33 -18.93 -0.84
C THR A 28 -0.41 -19.08 0.37
N VAL A 29 -0.37 -18.09 1.25
CA VAL A 29 0.47 -18.12 2.45
C VAL A 29 0.05 -19.25 3.39
N LYS A 30 -1.27 -19.50 3.52
CA LYS A 30 -1.78 -20.59 4.34
C LYS A 30 -1.39 -21.98 3.83
N HIS A 31 -1.36 -22.18 2.51
CA HIS A 31 -1.10 -23.49 1.90
C HIS A 31 0.37 -23.75 1.58
N TYR A 32 1.11 -22.73 1.15
CA TYR A 32 2.48 -22.85 0.66
C TYR A 32 3.51 -22.14 1.54
N GLY A 33 3.07 -21.46 2.59
CA GLY A 33 3.92 -20.77 3.55
C GLY A 33 4.21 -19.32 3.20
N LYS A 34 4.91 -18.68 4.15
CA LYS A 34 5.24 -17.24 4.13
C LYS A 34 6.11 -16.81 2.95
N ASN A 35 6.99 -17.70 2.50
CA ASN A 35 7.77 -17.52 1.29
C ASN A 35 7.21 -18.45 0.22
N SER A 36 6.44 -17.89 -0.71
CA SER A 36 5.68 -18.66 -1.70
C SER A 36 5.70 -17.98 -3.06
N PHE A 37 5.44 -18.76 -4.11
CA PHE A 37 5.32 -18.25 -5.47
C PHE A 37 3.86 -18.11 -5.84
N THR A 38 3.52 -17.01 -6.51
CA THR A 38 2.18 -16.74 -7.03
C THR A 38 2.26 -16.25 -8.46
N TRP A 39 1.12 -16.30 -9.16
CA TRP A 39 1.01 -15.79 -10.53
C TRP A 39 -0.06 -14.72 -10.57
N LEU A 40 0.28 -13.56 -11.12
CA LEU A 40 -0.70 -12.57 -11.55
C LEU A 40 -0.80 -12.62 -13.07
N GLY A 41 -1.78 -13.39 -13.57
CA GLY A 41 -1.84 -13.72 -14.99
C GLY A 41 -0.57 -14.48 -15.42
N PRO A 42 0.11 -14.07 -16.52
CA PRO A 42 1.34 -14.73 -16.95
C PRO A 42 2.59 -14.30 -16.15
N ILE A 43 2.45 -13.37 -15.20
CA ILE A 43 3.59 -12.78 -14.49
C ILE A 43 3.80 -13.52 -13.15
N PRO A 44 4.91 -14.26 -12.99
CA PRO A 44 5.24 -14.89 -11.71
C PRO A 44 5.65 -13.83 -10.69
N ARG A 45 5.34 -14.10 -9.42
CA ARG A 45 5.63 -13.25 -8.26
C ARG A 45 6.14 -14.10 -7.11
N VAL A 46 7.00 -13.49 -6.30
CA VAL A 46 7.50 -14.09 -5.07
C VAL A 46 6.94 -13.30 -3.90
N ASN A 47 6.27 -14.01 -3.00
CA ASN A 47 5.85 -13.46 -1.71
C ASN A 47 7.01 -13.62 -0.73
N ILE A 48 7.38 -12.53 -0.08
CA ILE A 48 8.37 -12.50 1.00
C ILE A 48 7.73 -11.89 2.25
N MET A 49 7.91 -12.55 3.39
CA MET A 49 7.42 -12.02 4.68
C MET A 49 8.50 -11.93 5.75
N SER A 50 9.76 -12.28 5.41
CA SER A 50 10.88 -12.08 6.33
C SER A 50 11.22 -10.59 6.44
N PRO A 51 11.27 -10.00 7.66
CA PRO A 51 11.63 -8.60 7.84
C PRO A 51 12.97 -8.21 7.24
N GLU A 52 13.96 -9.11 7.30
CA GLU A 52 15.30 -8.90 6.75
C GLU A 52 15.25 -8.79 5.21
N GLN A 53 14.54 -9.72 4.57
CA GLN A 53 14.38 -9.72 3.10
C GLN A 53 13.57 -8.52 2.62
N ILE A 54 12.52 -8.14 3.36
CA ILE A 54 11.75 -6.94 3.08
C ILE A 54 12.67 -5.72 3.14
N LYS A 55 13.43 -5.55 4.23
CA LYS A 55 14.35 -4.43 4.37
C LYS A 55 15.35 -4.35 3.22
N ASP A 56 15.91 -5.49 2.80
CA ASP A 56 16.86 -5.55 1.69
C ASP A 56 16.22 -5.06 0.38
N VAL A 57 15.02 -5.54 0.05
CA VAL A 57 14.29 -5.12 -1.16
C VAL A 57 13.98 -3.63 -1.14
N PHE A 58 13.53 -3.09 0.01
CA PHE A 58 13.22 -1.67 0.15
C PHE A 58 14.45 -0.76 0.17
N THR A 59 15.64 -1.28 0.48
CA THR A 59 16.89 -0.51 0.49
C THR A 59 17.57 -0.53 -0.88
N LYS A 60 17.51 -1.66 -1.60
CA LYS A 60 18.14 -1.85 -2.92
C LYS A 60 17.21 -1.43 -4.06
N ILE A 61 16.77 -0.18 -4.05
CA ILE A 61 15.77 0.39 -4.98
C ILE A 61 16.26 0.35 -6.45
N GLY A 62 17.58 0.33 -6.69
CA GLY A 62 18.15 0.15 -8.03
C GLY A 62 18.00 -1.26 -8.59
N ASP A 63 18.07 -2.27 -7.73
CA ASP A 63 17.97 -3.68 -8.11
C ASP A 63 16.50 -4.13 -8.19
N PHE A 64 15.66 -3.59 -7.31
CA PHE A 64 14.24 -3.90 -7.21
C PHE A 64 13.37 -2.69 -7.58
N GLN A 65 12.97 -2.62 -8.84
CA GLN A 65 11.99 -1.64 -9.32
C GLN A 65 10.57 -2.03 -8.90
N LYS A 66 9.66 -1.06 -8.81
CA LYS A 66 8.25 -1.34 -8.48
C LYS A 66 7.64 -2.15 -9.63
N PRO A 67 6.76 -3.12 -9.31
CA PRO A 67 6.03 -3.84 -10.35
C PRO A 67 5.22 -2.86 -11.20
N THR A 68 5.30 -3.00 -12.53
CA THR A 68 4.49 -2.20 -13.44
C THR A 68 3.01 -2.47 -13.17
N PRO A 69 2.22 -1.45 -12.78
CA PRO A 69 0.80 -1.64 -12.52
C PRO A 69 0.05 -1.92 -13.82
N ASN A 70 -1.10 -2.58 -13.72
CA ASN A 70 -2.04 -2.71 -14.83
C ASN A 70 -2.37 -1.30 -15.39
N PRO A 71 -2.46 -1.12 -16.72
CA PRO A 71 -2.82 0.16 -17.34
C PRO A 71 -4.01 0.88 -16.70
N LEU A 72 -5.05 0.16 -16.28
CA LEU A 72 -6.22 0.75 -15.61
C LEU A 72 -5.87 1.33 -14.24
N VAL A 73 -5.06 0.61 -13.45
CA VAL A 73 -4.59 1.08 -12.13
C VAL A 73 -3.67 2.29 -12.30
N ARG A 74 -2.87 2.32 -13.37
CA ARG A 74 -1.98 3.44 -13.69
C ARG A 74 -2.74 4.74 -14.00
N LEU A 75 -3.97 4.66 -14.50
CA LEU A 75 -4.81 5.82 -14.72
C LEU A 75 -5.40 6.37 -13.40
N LEU A 76 -5.72 5.49 -12.46
CA LEU A 76 -6.30 5.87 -11.17
C LEU A 76 -5.27 6.43 -10.20
N VAL A 77 -4.05 5.89 -10.24
CA VAL A 77 -2.96 6.29 -9.34
C VAL A 77 -1.87 6.91 -10.21
N MET A 78 -1.72 8.23 -10.13
CA MET A 78 -0.68 8.99 -10.83
C MET A 78 0.25 9.70 -9.82
N GLY A 79 1.38 10.22 -10.30
CA GLY A 79 2.29 11.04 -9.50
C GLY A 79 3.37 10.27 -8.74
N VAL A 80 3.81 10.82 -7.61
CA VAL A 80 5.03 10.38 -6.87
C VAL A 80 4.98 8.91 -6.47
N VAL A 81 3.79 8.34 -6.22
CA VAL A 81 3.63 6.92 -5.89
C VAL A 81 4.16 6.01 -7.00
N ASN A 82 4.00 6.40 -8.27
CA ASN A 82 4.43 5.62 -9.44
C ASN A 82 5.77 6.07 -10.02
N TYR A 83 6.36 7.15 -9.52
CA TYR A 83 7.67 7.58 -10.00
C TYR A 83 8.78 6.79 -9.31
N GLU A 84 9.89 6.64 -10.03
CA GLU A 84 11.13 6.03 -9.57
C GLU A 84 12.35 6.88 -9.96
N GLY A 85 13.51 6.54 -9.38
CA GLY A 85 14.79 7.18 -9.68
C GLY A 85 14.78 8.70 -9.55
N GLU A 86 15.45 9.38 -10.47
CA GLU A 86 15.58 10.84 -10.48
C GLU A 86 14.22 11.55 -10.57
N LYS A 87 13.27 10.97 -11.31
CA LYS A 87 11.93 11.53 -11.41
C LYS A 87 11.23 11.51 -10.05
N TRP A 88 11.35 10.43 -9.30
CA TRP A 88 10.82 10.39 -7.93
C TRP A 88 11.51 11.43 -7.03
N ALA A 89 12.85 11.50 -7.06
CA ALA A 89 13.63 12.41 -6.24
C ALA A 89 13.27 13.89 -6.51
N LYS A 90 13.17 14.27 -7.79
CA LYS A 90 12.76 15.62 -8.22
C LYS A 90 11.40 16.00 -7.65
N TYR A 91 10.40 15.17 -7.85
CA TYR A 91 9.04 15.49 -7.42
C TYR A 91 8.90 15.42 -5.91
N ARG A 92 9.60 14.51 -5.22
CA ARG A 92 9.58 14.47 -3.75
C ARG A 92 10.21 15.72 -3.13
N LYS A 93 11.28 16.26 -3.73
CA LYS A 93 11.87 17.55 -3.32
C LYS A 93 10.87 18.70 -3.44
N ILE A 94 10.04 18.72 -4.50
CA ILE A 94 9.03 19.75 -4.72
C ILE A 94 7.92 19.70 -3.66
N ILE A 95 7.48 18.50 -3.27
CA ILE A 95 6.38 18.35 -2.29
C ILE A 95 6.84 18.37 -0.83
N ASN A 96 8.13 18.17 -0.54
CA ASN A 96 8.67 18.17 0.83
C ASN A 96 8.33 19.43 1.66
N PRO A 97 8.38 20.66 1.12
CA PRO A 97 8.05 21.87 1.86
C PRO A 97 6.65 21.88 2.49
N ALA A 98 5.68 21.17 1.89
CA ALA A 98 4.34 21.04 2.44
C ALA A 98 4.29 20.27 3.78
N PHE A 99 5.33 19.48 4.06
CA PHE A 99 5.47 18.66 5.26
C PHE A 99 6.47 19.26 6.27
N HIS A 100 6.80 20.54 6.16
CA HIS A 100 7.57 21.24 7.18
C HIS A 100 6.75 21.45 8.47
N MET A 101 7.44 21.51 9.61
CA MET A 101 6.81 21.55 10.95
C MET A 101 5.74 22.63 11.09
N GLU A 102 5.96 23.82 10.53
CA GLU A 102 4.99 24.92 10.54
C GLU A 102 3.67 24.55 9.84
N LYS A 103 3.77 23.92 8.66
CA LYS A 103 2.61 23.48 7.88
C LYS A 103 1.89 22.31 8.57
N LEU A 104 2.65 21.39 9.15
CA LEU A 104 2.09 20.26 9.91
C LEU A 104 1.32 20.72 11.16
N LYS A 105 1.84 21.71 11.90
CA LYS A 105 1.12 22.31 13.03
C LYS A 105 -0.21 22.92 12.58
N LEU A 106 -0.21 23.66 11.48
CA LEU A 106 -1.43 24.22 10.93
C LEU A 106 -2.44 23.12 10.56
N MET A 107 -2.01 22.07 9.87
CA MET A 107 -2.87 20.92 9.55
C MET A 107 -3.44 20.26 10.80
N TYR A 108 -2.64 20.13 11.86
CA TYR A 108 -3.09 19.61 13.15
C TYR A 108 -4.18 20.51 13.74
N TYR A 109 -3.96 21.82 13.88
CA TYR A 109 -5.00 22.72 14.43
C TYR A 109 -6.28 22.72 13.59
N ILE A 110 -6.16 22.68 12.26
CA ILE A 110 -7.31 22.58 11.35
C ILE A 110 -8.11 21.31 11.63
N SER A 111 -7.47 20.17 11.89
CA SER A 111 -8.19 18.92 12.17
C SER A 111 -9.03 18.99 13.45
N TYR A 112 -8.56 19.71 14.48
CA TYR A 112 -9.37 19.98 15.69
C TYR A 112 -10.55 20.90 15.41
N LEU A 113 -10.37 21.95 14.61
CA LEU A 113 -11.46 22.84 14.21
C LEU A 113 -12.54 22.07 13.44
N PHE A 114 -12.16 21.23 12.48
CA PHE A 114 -13.10 20.37 11.75
C PHE A 114 -13.84 19.40 12.67
N LYS A 115 -13.13 18.78 13.63
CA LYS A 115 -13.75 17.89 14.61
C LYS A 115 -14.74 18.64 15.51
N SER A 116 -14.43 19.88 15.88
CA SER A 116 -15.32 20.73 16.69
C SER A 116 -16.57 21.16 15.93
N ILE A 117 -16.46 21.42 14.62
CA ILE A 117 -17.59 21.79 13.75
C ILE A 117 -18.49 20.59 13.46
N TRP A 118 -17.90 19.40 13.26
CA TRP A 118 -18.64 18.19 12.91
C TRP A 118 -19.33 17.51 14.11
N ASN A 119 -18.80 17.70 15.32
CA ASN A 119 -19.38 17.17 16.56
C ASN A 119 -20.39 18.12 17.22
N GLN A 120 -20.86 19.13 16.48
CA GLN A 120 -21.92 20.07 16.87
C GLN A 120 -23.17 19.81 16.04
#